data_AF-A0A5E4GNC1-F1
#
_entry.id   AF-A0A5E4GNC1-F1
#
_cell.length_a   1.000
_cell.length_b   1.000
_cell.length_c   1.000
_cell.angle_alpha   90.00
_cell.angle_beta   90.00
_cell.angle_gamma   90.00
#
_symmetry.space_group_name_H-M   'P 1'
#
loop_
_entity.id
_entity.type
_entity.pdbx_description
1 polymer ?
#
loop_
_entity_poly.entity_id
_entity_poly.type
_entity_poly.pdbx_seq_one_letter_code
_entity_poly.pdbx_strand_id
1 'polypeptide(L)'
;MRTSTFSLTSLPLFLLLFFFFFTLKAITAKNLIPETCKKCVQDDPNLSYKFCVTSLQAAPNSSSADVRQLGIISMNLIRQNMTSTRQYIKQLMKNRKLDKFLRAYLEVCLELYSDAIPDIKQALRYYKAKQYRDANVRVTGVYDAPVTCEDGFHERKGLVSPLTKRNNDAVQLSAIALSIIDMLGSLGFKLI
;
A
#
# COMPACT_ATOMS: atom_id res chain seq x y z
N MET A 1 -39.70 2.60 -63.76
CA MET A 1 -38.49 2.06 -63.10
C MET A 1 -37.57 3.23 -62.78
N ARG A 2 -37.47 3.62 -61.50
CA ARG A 2 -36.59 4.70 -61.04
C ARG A 2 -35.41 4.03 -60.34
N THR A 3 -34.26 3.99 -61.00
CA THR A 3 -33.05 3.38 -60.45
C THR A 3 -32.38 4.37 -59.52
N SER A 4 -32.31 4.02 -58.24
CA SER A 4 -31.59 4.80 -57.24
C SER A 4 -30.10 4.71 -57.51
N THR A 5 -29.50 5.82 -57.92
CA THR A 5 -28.04 5.98 -57.99
C THR A 5 -27.50 6.09 -56.56
N PHE A 6 -26.97 5.01 -56.02
CA PHE A 6 -26.25 5.03 -54.76
C PHE A 6 -24.90 5.75 -54.97
N SER A 7 -24.74 6.93 -54.37
CA SER A 7 -23.49 7.69 -54.40
C SER A 7 -22.36 6.90 -53.74
N LEU A 8 -21.43 6.38 -54.54
CA LEU A 8 -20.23 5.65 -54.11
C LEU A 8 -19.21 6.51 -53.32
N THR A 9 -19.47 7.80 -53.12
CA THR A 9 -18.57 8.75 -52.45
C THR A 9 -18.60 8.68 -50.93
N SER A 10 -19.57 8.00 -50.32
CA SER A 10 -19.72 7.88 -48.85
C SER A 10 -18.90 6.75 -48.23
N LEU A 11 -18.55 5.72 -49.02
CA LEU A 11 -17.78 4.56 -48.57
C LEU A 11 -16.34 4.88 -48.10
N PRO A 12 -15.54 5.73 -48.79
CA PRO A 12 -14.19 6.05 -48.34
C PRO A 12 -14.17 6.92 -47.08
N LEU A 13 -15.19 7.76 -46.86
CA LEU A 13 -15.32 8.59 -45.65
C LEU A 13 -15.63 7.74 -44.42
N PHE A 14 -16.46 6.71 -44.57
CA PHE A 14 -16.78 5.76 -43.50
C PHE A 14 -15.58 4.88 -43.11
N LEU A 15 -14.76 4.49 -44.10
CA LEU A 15 -13.50 3.75 -43.86
C LEU A 15 -12.44 4.61 -43.17
N LEU A 16 -12.35 5.91 -43.50
CA LEU A 16 -11.45 6.86 -42.83
C LEU A 16 -11.85 7.10 -41.37
N LEU A 17 -13.16 7.21 -41.07
CA LEU A 17 -13.67 7.29 -39.70
C LEU A 17 -13.40 6.01 -38.91
N PHE A 18 -13.59 4.83 -39.52
CA PHE A 18 -13.31 3.54 -38.88
C PHE A 18 -11.81 3.36 -38.57
N PHE A 19 -10.92 3.81 -39.46
CA PHE A 19 -9.47 3.86 -39.20
C PHE A 19 -9.11 4.86 -38.10
N PHE A 20 -9.77 6.03 -38.04
CA PHE A 20 -9.56 7.02 -36.98
C PHE A 20 -9.96 6.47 -35.60
N PHE A 21 -11.08 5.74 -35.51
CA PHE A 21 -11.48 5.03 -34.27
C PHE A 21 -10.51 3.90 -33.89
N PHE A 22 -9.92 3.20 -34.87
CA PHE A 22 -8.91 2.15 -34.61
C PHE A 22 -7.50 2.69 -34.31
N THR A 23 -7.24 3.99 -34.53
CA THR A 23 -6.01 4.66 -34.08
C THR A 23 -6.08 5.18 -32.65
N LEU A 24 -7.05 4.75 -31.86
CA LEU A 24 -6.86 4.68 -30.41
C LEU A 24 -5.77 3.66 -30.14
N LYS A 25 -4.50 4.10 -30.18
CA LYS A 25 -3.43 3.38 -29.50
C LYS A 25 -3.97 3.05 -28.12
N ALA A 26 -4.14 1.76 -27.82
CA ALA A 26 -4.33 1.34 -26.45
C ALA A 26 -3.12 1.91 -25.70
N ILE A 27 -3.32 3.01 -24.98
CA ILE A 27 -2.33 3.51 -24.04
C ILE A 27 -2.33 2.45 -22.95
N THR A 28 -1.50 1.43 -23.12
CA THR A 28 -1.25 0.46 -22.07
C THR A 28 -0.78 1.28 -20.89
N ALA A 29 -1.62 1.41 -19.87
CA ALA A 29 -1.24 2.10 -18.65
C ALA A 29 0.07 1.47 -18.17
N LYS A 30 1.14 2.27 -18.14
CA LYS A 30 2.45 1.78 -17.77
C LYS A 30 2.35 1.33 -16.31
N ASN A 31 2.57 0.06 -16.05
CA ASN A 31 2.61 -0.45 -14.69
C ASN A 31 3.82 0.16 -13.96
N LEU A 32 3.55 1.08 -13.03
CA LEU A 32 4.58 1.81 -12.29
C LEU A 32 5.08 1.06 -11.05
N ILE A 33 4.50 -0.11 -10.71
CA ILE A 33 4.87 -0.86 -9.50
C ILE A 33 6.35 -1.25 -9.50
N PRO A 34 6.93 -1.85 -10.56
CA PRO A 34 8.34 -2.25 -10.55
C PRO A 34 9.29 -1.07 -10.34
N GLU A 35 9.02 0.05 -11.01
CA GLU A 35 9.84 1.28 -10.91
C GLU A 35 9.72 1.92 -9.53
N THR A 36 8.49 1.99 -8.99
CA THR A 36 8.23 2.51 -7.63
C THR A 36 8.95 1.66 -6.59
N CYS A 37 8.77 0.33 -6.62
CA CYS A 37 9.42 -0.58 -5.67
C CYS A 37 10.95 -0.57 -5.79
N LYS A 38 11.49 -0.42 -7.01
CA LYS A 38 12.94 -0.26 -7.19
C LYS A 38 13.45 0.97 -6.44
N LYS A 39 12.72 2.08 -6.52
CA LYS A 39 13.08 3.30 -5.79
C LYS A 39 12.90 3.15 -4.28
N CYS A 40 11.83 2.49 -3.80
CA CYS A 40 11.64 2.24 -2.38
C CYS A 40 12.83 1.46 -1.77
N VAL A 41 13.33 0.44 -2.47
CA VAL A 41 14.46 -0.38 -1.97
C VAL A 41 15.81 0.34 -2.07
N GLN A 42 15.92 1.35 -2.93
CA GLN A 42 17.10 2.24 -2.93
C GLN A 42 17.11 3.15 -1.70
N ASP A 43 15.93 3.61 -1.26
CA ASP A 43 15.79 4.49 -0.10
C ASP A 43 15.85 3.71 1.23
N ASP A 44 15.30 2.48 1.26
CA ASP A 44 15.33 1.57 2.42
C ASP A 44 15.87 0.17 2.02
N PRO A 45 17.16 -0.12 2.27
CA PRO A 45 17.77 -1.42 1.98
C PRO A 45 17.17 -2.61 2.74
N ASN A 46 16.42 -2.38 3.83
CA ASN A 46 15.77 -3.44 4.59
C ASN A 46 14.43 -3.86 3.96
N LEU A 47 13.90 -3.07 3.02
CA LEU A 47 12.68 -3.41 2.30
C LEU A 47 12.95 -4.48 1.23
N SER A 48 12.15 -5.53 1.21
CA SER A 48 12.22 -6.52 0.13
C SER A 48 11.54 -6.02 -1.14
N TYR A 49 12.28 -5.93 -2.25
CA TYR A 49 11.73 -5.63 -3.57
C TYR A 49 10.58 -6.58 -3.94
N LYS A 50 10.77 -7.89 -3.71
CA LYS A 50 9.75 -8.90 -4.00
C LYS A 50 8.49 -8.66 -3.17
N PHE A 51 8.64 -8.38 -1.87
CA PHE A 51 7.51 -8.07 -1.00
C PHE A 51 6.77 -6.84 -1.52
N CYS A 52 7.48 -5.75 -1.82
CA CYS A 52 6.88 -4.52 -2.35
C CYS A 52 6.05 -4.79 -3.61
N VAL A 53 6.63 -5.46 -4.60
CA VAL A 53 5.96 -5.75 -5.87
C VAL A 53 4.72 -6.61 -5.63
N THR A 54 4.85 -7.71 -4.89
CA THR A 54 3.74 -8.63 -4.64
C THR A 54 2.61 -7.98 -3.84
N SER A 55 2.94 -7.19 -2.80
CA SER A 55 1.95 -6.50 -1.98
C SER A 55 1.14 -5.48 -2.78
N LEU A 56 1.80 -4.66 -3.62
CA LEU A 56 1.09 -3.67 -4.43
C LEU A 56 0.27 -4.32 -5.54
N GLN A 57 0.80 -5.34 -6.22
CA GLN A 57 0.10 -6.04 -7.30
C GLN A 57 -1.17 -6.76 -6.83
N ALA A 58 -1.21 -7.22 -5.58
CA ALA A 58 -2.38 -7.87 -5.01
C ALA A 58 -3.60 -6.93 -4.88
N ALA A 59 -3.40 -5.60 -4.92
CA ALA A 59 -4.49 -4.65 -4.84
C ALA A 59 -5.24 -4.52 -6.19
N PRO A 60 -6.58 -4.47 -6.20
CA PRO A 60 -7.36 -4.23 -7.42
C PRO A 60 -6.96 -2.92 -8.10
N ASN A 61 -6.90 -2.91 -9.43
CA ASN A 61 -6.54 -1.76 -10.27
C ASN A 61 -5.14 -1.18 -10.01
N SER A 62 -4.26 -1.89 -9.31
CA SER A 62 -2.89 -1.44 -9.02
C SER A 62 -2.00 -1.34 -10.27
N SER A 63 -2.28 -2.14 -11.30
CA SER A 63 -1.50 -2.18 -12.55
C SER A 63 -1.59 -0.91 -13.38
N SER A 64 -2.66 -0.13 -13.23
CA SER A 64 -2.86 1.17 -13.88
C SER A 64 -2.72 2.35 -12.92
N ALA A 65 -2.31 2.10 -11.67
CA ALA A 65 -2.22 3.13 -10.64
C ALA A 65 -1.00 4.03 -10.85
N ASP A 66 -1.19 5.35 -10.69
CA ASP A 66 -0.08 6.29 -10.57
C ASP A 66 0.62 6.17 -9.19
N VAL A 67 1.77 6.81 -9.00
CA VAL A 67 2.53 6.74 -7.73
C VAL A 67 1.70 7.24 -6.55
N ARG A 68 0.83 8.25 -6.76
CA ARG A 68 -0.04 8.78 -5.71
C ARG A 68 -1.06 7.73 -5.27
N GLN A 69 -1.68 7.05 -6.24
CA GLN A 69 -2.63 5.96 -6.03
C GLN A 69 -1.95 4.75 -5.40
N LEU A 70 -0.72 4.42 -5.77
CA LEU A 70 0.10 3.39 -5.12
C LEU A 70 0.34 3.71 -3.63
N GLY A 71 0.55 4.98 -3.26
CA GLY A 71 0.65 5.36 -1.84
C GLY A 71 -0.68 5.26 -1.08
N ILE A 72 -1.82 5.49 -1.75
CA ILE A 72 -3.14 5.20 -1.14
C ILE A 72 -3.32 3.69 -0.94
N ILE A 73 -2.91 2.88 -1.93
CA ILE A 73 -2.95 1.42 -1.85
C ILE A 73 -2.10 0.93 -0.68
N SER A 74 -0.85 1.38 -0.55
CA SER A 74 0.04 0.96 0.54
C SER A 74 -0.53 1.31 1.92
N MET A 75 -1.06 2.52 2.13
CA MET A 75 -1.71 2.90 3.39
C MET A 75 -2.96 2.06 3.71
N ASN A 76 -3.73 1.67 2.69
CA ASN A 76 -4.86 0.76 2.88
C ASN A 76 -4.40 -0.66 3.26
N LEU A 77 -3.32 -1.16 2.66
CA LEU A 77 -2.73 -2.46 3.01
C LEU A 77 -2.22 -2.46 4.46
N ILE A 78 -1.55 -1.38 4.91
CA ILE A 78 -1.15 -1.21 6.32
C ILE A 78 -2.38 -1.31 7.22
N ARG A 79 -3.42 -0.51 6.96
CA ARG A 79 -4.64 -0.51 7.76
C ARG A 79 -5.31 -1.89 7.84
N GLN A 80 -5.33 -2.63 6.73
CA GLN A 80 -5.84 -4.01 6.69
C GLN A 80 -4.98 -4.95 7.54
N ASN A 81 -3.66 -4.90 7.38
CA ASN A 81 -2.74 -5.70 8.17
C ASN A 81 -2.92 -5.41 9.67
N MET A 82 -2.85 -4.14 10.08
CA MET A 82 -3.02 -3.70 11.48
C MET A 82 -4.34 -4.20 12.07
N THR A 83 -5.43 -4.05 11.33
CA THR A 83 -6.76 -4.51 11.76
C THR A 83 -6.80 -6.03 11.92
N SER A 84 -6.24 -6.77 10.96
CA SER A 84 -6.22 -8.23 10.98
C SER A 84 -5.34 -8.77 12.12
N THR A 85 -4.20 -8.13 12.38
CA THR A 85 -3.27 -8.52 13.43
C THR A 85 -3.85 -8.24 14.81
N ARG A 86 -4.50 -7.07 15.00
CA ARG A 86 -5.28 -6.78 16.20
C ARG A 86 -6.34 -7.85 16.48
N GLN A 87 -7.08 -8.30 15.45
CA GLN A 87 -8.07 -9.36 15.58
C GLN A 87 -7.43 -10.71 15.93
N TYR A 88 -6.30 -11.03 15.30
CA TYR A 88 -5.53 -12.24 15.57
C TYR A 88 -5.02 -12.28 17.01
N ILE A 89 -4.49 -11.17 17.54
CA ILE A 89 -4.08 -11.04 18.94
C ILE A 89 -5.27 -11.33 19.88
N LYS A 90 -6.43 -10.71 19.64
CA LYS A 90 -7.65 -10.99 20.41
C LYS A 90 -8.04 -12.47 20.37
N GLN A 91 -7.83 -13.15 19.25
CA GLN A 91 -8.07 -14.59 19.12
C GLN A 91 -7.09 -15.41 19.95
N LEU A 92 -5.78 -15.11 19.90
CA LEU A 92 -4.77 -15.78 20.72
C LEU A 92 -5.08 -15.67 22.22
N MET A 93 -5.52 -14.49 22.66
CA MET A 93 -5.82 -14.22 24.06
C MET A 93 -7.05 -14.97 24.62
N LYS A 94 -7.91 -15.54 23.76
CA LYS A 94 -9.02 -16.41 24.18
C LYS A 94 -8.55 -17.71 24.81
N ASN A 95 -7.31 -18.14 24.55
CA ASN A 95 -6.76 -19.32 25.20
C ASN A 95 -6.51 -19.05 26.70
N ARG A 96 -7.30 -19.71 27.56
CA ARG A 96 -7.18 -19.57 29.02
C ARG A 96 -5.90 -20.18 29.60
N LYS A 97 -5.22 -21.06 28.85
CA LYS A 97 -3.95 -21.70 29.25
C LYS A 97 -2.72 -20.95 28.74
N LEU A 98 -2.89 -19.73 28.24
CA LEU A 98 -1.79 -18.91 27.75
C LEU A 98 -0.83 -18.56 28.91
N ASP A 99 0.47 -18.71 28.69
CA ASP A 99 1.49 -18.27 29.63
C ASP A 99 1.29 -16.79 30.02
N LYS A 100 1.57 -16.45 31.28
CA LYS A 100 1.31 -15.11 31.84
C LYS A 100 2.15 -14.04 31.14
N PHE A 101 3.40 -14.33 30.78
CA PHE A 101 4.26 -13.36 30.11
C PHE A 101 3.85 -13.20 28.65
N LEU A 102 3.58 -14.32 27.96
CA LEU A 102 3.00 -14.27 26.61
C LEU A 102 1.71 -13.44 26.58
N ARG A 103 0.84 -13.59 27.58
CA ARG A 103 -0.38 -12.79 27.71
C ARG A 103 -0.08 -11.29 27.86
N ALA A 104 0.84 -10.92 28.76
CA ALA A 104 1.19 -9.53 28.99
C ALA A 104 1.76 -8.85 27.73
N TYR A 105 2.65 -9.52 27.00
CA TYR A 105 3.18 -8.97 25.73
C TYR A 105 2.12 -8.89 24.63
N LEU A 106 1.19 -9.86 24.56
CA LEU A 106 0.04 -9.75 23.65
C LEU A 106 -0.89 -8.59 24.01
N GLU A 107 -1.06 -8.25 25.29
CA GLU A 107 -1.82 -7.08 25.74
C GLU A 107 -1.17 -5.78 25.27
N VAL A 108 0.15 -5.64 25.45
CA VAL A 108 0.92 -4.49 24.94
C VAL A 108 0.79 -4.37 23.41
N CYS A 109 1.01 -5.47 22.68
CA CYS A 109 0.81 -5.47 21.24
C CYS A 109 -0.62 -5.11 20.84
N LEU A 110 -1.63 -5.56 21.60
CA LEU A 110 -3.03 -5.24 21.31
C LEU A 110 -3.28 -3.74 21.38
N GLU A 111 -2.71 -3.06 22.37
CA GLU A 111 -2.79 -1.60 22.54
C GLU A 111 -2.10 -0.88 21.38
N LEU A 112 -0.83 -1.20 21.11
CA LEU A 112 -0.04 -0.61 20.02
C LEU A 112 -0.76 -0.71 18.66
N TYR A 113 -1.27 -1.90 18.31
CA TYR A 113 -2.03 -2.11 17.09
C TYR A 113 -3.40 -1.40 17.10
N SER A 114 -4.01 -1.21 18.25
CA SER A 114 -5.28 -0.49 18.37
C SER A 114 -5.10 1.00 18.15
N ASP A 115 -3.99 1.58 18.61
CA ASP A 115 -3.62 2.99 18.46
C ASP A 115 -3.10 3.32 17.06
N ALA A 116 -2.36 2.39 16.42
CA ALA A 116 -1.88 2.57 15.05
C ALA A 116 -3.02 2.65 14.01
N ILE A 117 -4.19 2.07 14.28
CA ILE A 117 -5.32 2.03 13.33
C ILE A 117 -5.96 3.41 13.08
N PRO A 118 -6.29 4.24 14.09
CA PRO A 118 -6.69 5.62 13.85
C PRO A 118 -5.56 6.45 13.24
N ASP A 119 -4.29 6.17 13.57
CA ASP A 119 -3.15 6.91 13.01
C ASP A 119 -3.01 6.71 11.50
N ILE A 120 -3.08 5.47 10.99
CA ILE A 120 -3.02 5.24 9.55
C ILE A 120 -4.23 5.84 8.82
N LYS A 121 -5.40 5.91 9.47
CA LYS A 121 -6.57 6.61 8.89
C LYS A 121 -6.32 8.11 8.80
N GLN A 122 -5.68 8.71 9.81
CA GLN A 122 -5.33 10.13 9.80
C GLN A 122 -4.21 10.42 8.79
N ALA A 123 -3.20 9.56 8.70
CA ALA A 123 -2.15 9.62 7.67
C ALA A 123 -2.75 9.67 6.26
N LEU A 124 -3.73 8.81 5.98
CA LEU A 124 -4.43 8.80 4.69
C LEU A 124 -5.18 10.10 4.41
N ARG A 125 -5.72 10.79 5.43
CA ARG A 125 -6.35 12.11 5.27
C ARG A 125 -5.31 13.17 4.90
N TYR A 126 -4.21 13.24 5.63
CA TYR A 126 -3.09 14.15 5.33
C TYR A 126 -2.51 13.90 3.94
N TYR A 127 -2.30 12.63 3.57
CA TYR A 127 -1.80 12.24 2.27
C TYR A 127 -2.71 12.71 1.13
N LYS A 128 -4.04 12.53 1.26
CA LYS A 128 -5.02 13.01 0.29
C LYS A 128 -5.06 14.54 0.20
N ALA A 129 -4.81 15.22 1.31
CA ALA A 129 -4.66 16.68 1.37
C ALA A 129 -3.27 17.17 0.89
N LYS A 130 -2.40 16.28 0.39
CA LYS A 130 -1.01 16.57 -0.01
C LYS A 130 -0.12 17.09 1.12
N GLN A 131 -0.54 16.90 2.37
CA GLN A 131 0.24 17.21 3.57
C GLN A 131 1.19 16.04 3.87
N TYR A 132 2.17 15.84 2.98
CA TYR A 132 3.04 14.65 3.02
C TYR A 132 3.91 14.56 4.27
N ARG A 133 4.37 15.71 4.80
CA ARG A 133 5.14 15.72 6.05
C ARG A 133 4.31 15.17 7.22
N ASP A 134 3.07 15.62 7.34
CA ASP A 134 2.19 15.19 8.43
C ASP A 134 1.72 13.73 8.21
N ALA A 135 1.55 13.31 6.96
CA ALA A 135 1.31 11.91 6.62
C ALA A 135 2.52 11.02 7.00
N ASN A 136 3.75 11.44 6.69
CA ASN A 136 4.98 10.73 7.02
C ASN A 136 5.07 10.50 8.53
N VAL A 137 4.96 11.57 9.34
CA VAL A 137 5.00 11.49 10.81
C VAL A 137 3.99 10.46 11.35
N ARG A 138 2.76 10.44 10.83
CA ARG A 138 1.75 9.47 11.27
C ARG A 138 2.07 8.04 10.82
N VAL A 139 2.62 7.84 9.62
CA VAL A 139 3.03 6.50 9.18
C VAL A 139 4.26 6.01 9.95
N THR A 140 5.19 6.88 10.37
CA THR A 140 6.31 6.51 11.24
C THR A 140 5.81 5.96 12.58
N GLY A 141 4.86 6.62 13.24
CA GLY A 141 4.26 6.05 14.46
C GLY A 141 3.56 4.71 14.23
N VAL A 142 2.96 4.51 13.05
CA VAL A 142 2.36 3.24 12.64
C VAL A 142 3.41 2.16 12.37
N TYR A 143 4.58 2.54 11.86
CA TYR A 143 5.74 1.67 11.66
C TYR A 143 6.34 1.22 13.01
N ASP A 144 6.37 2.11 14.01
CA ASP A 144 6.95 1.80 15.32
C ASP A 144 6.13 0.75 16.08
N ALA A 145 4.80 0.75 15.93
CA ALA A 145 3.91 -0.20 16.63
C ALA A 145 4.30 -1.70 16.45
N PRO A 146 4.46 -2.24 15.23
CA PRO A 146 4.91 -3.63 15.05
C PRO A 146 6.36 -3.87 15.49
N VAL A 147 7.24 -2.86 15.44
CA VAL A 147 8.63 -2.97 15.92
C VAL A 147 8.64 -3.13 17.43
N THR A 148 8.02 -2.19 18.16
CA THR A 148 7.91 -2.23 19.63
C THR A 148 7.20 -3.51 20.09
N CYS A 149 6.16 -3.94 19.37
CA CYS A 149 5.49 -5.20 19.67
C CYS A 149 6.43 -6.42 19.55
N GLU A 150 7.26 -6.48 18.50
CA GLU A 150 8.20 -7.60 18.33
C GLU A 150 9.34 -7.55 19.36
N ASP A 151 9.88 -6.36 19.62
CA ASP A 151 10.99 -6.16 20.56
C ASP A 151 10.62 -6.60 21.98
N GLY A 152 9.36 -6.38 22.41
CA GLY A 152 8.87 -6.87 23.69
C GLY A 152 9.05 -8.38 23.87
N PHE A 153 8.87 -9.19 22.81
CA PHE A 153 9.10 -10.63 22.90
C PHE A 153 10.58 -11.00 23.02
N HIS A 154 11.50 -10.14 22.59
CA HIS A 154 12.95 -10.38 22.66
C HIS A 154 13.56 -10.01 24.01
N GLU A 155 12.87 -9.24 24.86
CA GLU A 155 13.33 -8.89 26.21
C GLU A 155 13.49 -10.12 27.12
N ARG A 156 12.81 -11.22 26.79
CA ARG A 156 12.88 -12.47 27.56
C ARG A 156 13.38 -13.64 26.72
N LYS A 157 14.50 -14.22 27.15
CA LYS A 157 15.04 -15.46 26.56
C LYS A 157 14.02 -16.60 26.60
N GLY A 158 13.85 -17.28 25.47
CA GLY A 158 13.00 -18.45 25.31
C GLY A 158 11.52 -18.15 25.05
N LEU A 159 11.10 -16.88 25.03
CA LEU A 159 9.77 -16.49 24.59
C LEU A 159 9.78 -16.23 23.08
N VAL A 160 8.96 -16.94 22.33
CA VAL A 160 8.85 -16.78 20.87
C VAL A 160 7.60 -15.98 20.55
N SER A 161 7.76 -14.91 19.76
CA SER A 161 6.65 -14.09 19.29
C SER A 161 5.73 -14.91 18.36
N PRO A 162 4.42 -15.02 18.66
CA PRO A 162 3.45 -15.58 17.72
C PRO A 162 3.10 -14.57 16.61
N LEU A 163 3.71 -13.38 16.61
CA LEU A 163 3.39 -12.26 15.74
C LEU A 163 4.52 -11.91 14.76
N THR A 164 5.71 -12.52 14.84
CA THR A 164 6.90 -12.16 14.04
C THR A 164 6.60 -11.90 12.58
N LYS A 165 5.92 -12.83 11.91
CA LYS A 165 5.56 -12.65 10.49
C LYS A 165 4.64 -11.45 10.27
N ARG A 166 3.63 -11.28 11.13
CA ARG A 166 2.65 -10.18 11.01
C ARG A 166 3.29 -8.83 11.29
N ASN A 167 4.16 -8.76 12.29
CA ASN A 167 4.95 -7.58 12.62
C ASN A 167 5.87 -7.22 11.46
N ASN A 168 6.62 -8.19 10.91
CA ASN A 168 7.49 -7.96 9.76
C ASN A 168 6.71 -7.52 8.50
N ASP A 169 5.56 -8.14 8.23
CA ASP A 169 4.71 -7.73 7.11
C ASP A 169 4.21 -6.27 7.31
N ALA A 170 3.85 -5.89 8.54
CA ALA A 170 3.43 -4.52 8.87
C ALA A 170 4.56 -3.49 8.74
N VAL A 171 5.77 -3.85 9.17
CA VAL A 171 7.01 -3.04 9.02
C VAL A 171 7.28 -2.79 7.54
N GLN A 172 7.32 -3.84 6.71
CA GLN A 172 7.60 -3.68 5.27
C GLN A 172 6.50 -2.91 4.54
N LEU A 173 5.22 -3.12 4.88
CA LEU A 173 4.12 -2.33 4.32
C LEU A 173 4.25 -0.84 4.67
N SER A 174 4.66 -0.54 5.91
CA SER A 174 4.87 0.83 6.39
C SER A 174 6.06 1.49 5.71
N ALA A 175 7.17 0.77 5.52
CA ALA A 175 8.33 1.22 4.76
C ALA A 175 7.97 1.60 3.32
N ILE A 176 7.18 0.77 2.62
CA ILE A 176 6.69 1.09 1.25
C ILE A 176 5.93 2.42 1.24
N ALA A 177 5.04 2.63 2.21
CA ALA A 177 4.27 3.86 2.29
C ALA A 177 5.15 5.08 2.58
N LEU A 178 6.10 4.98 3.53
CA LEU A 178 7.05 6.05 3.85
C LEU A 178 7.88 6.45 2.62
N SER A 179 8.47 5.48 1.93
CA SER A 179 9.23 5.76 0.70
C SER A 179 8.39 6.48 -0.34
N ILE A 180 7.14 6.06 -0.58
CA ILE A 180 6.25 6.73 -1.55
C ILE A 180 5.90 8.15 -1.09
N ILE A 181 5.65 8.36 0.20
CA ILE A 181 5.40 9.68 0.77
C ILE A 181 6.60 10.60 0.52
N ASP A 182 7.82 10.11 0.72
CA ASP A 182 9.05 10.88 0.54
C ASP A 182 9.33 11.18 -0.93
N MET A 183 9.06 10.24 -1.83
CA MET A 183 9.08 10.46 -3.28
C MET A 183 8.16 11.63 -3.67
N LEU A 184 6.96 11.69 -3.11
CA LEU A 184 5.97 12.73 -3.44
C LEU A 184 6.21 14.05 -2.71
N GLY A 185 6.73 14.00 -1.48
CA GLY A 185 7.14 15.17 -0.71
C GLY A 185 8.29 15.91 -1.39
N SER A 186 9.33 15.19 -1.81
CA SER A 186 10.49 15.75 -2.52
C SER A 186 10.14 16.32 -3.91
N LEU A 187 9.18 15.71 -4.62
CA LEU A 187 8.69 16.23 -5.89
C LEU A 187 7.91 17.55 -5.72
N GLY A 188 7.23 17.74 -4.59
CA GLY A 188 6.52 18.98 -4.27
C GLY A 188 7.45 20.19 -4.15
N PHE A 189 8.66 20.01 -3.62
CA PHE A 189 9.66 21.08 -3.50
C PHE A 189 10.34 21.44 -4.83
N LYS A 190 10.31 20.56 -5.84
CA LYS A 190 10.91 20.82 -7.16
C LYS A 190 9.98 21.57 -8.13
N LEU A 191 8.72 21.75 -7.75
CA LEU A 191 7.67 22.37 -8.58
C LEU A 191 7.20 23.73 -8.03
N ILE A 192 7.92 24.28 -7.04
CA ILE A 192 7.70 25.60 -6.44
C ILE A 192 8.95 26.44 -6.72
#